data_AF-A0A5B0D4J5-F1
#
_entry.id   AF-A0A5B0D4J5-F1
#
_cell.length_a   1.000
_cell.length_b   1.000
_cell.length_c   1.000
_cell.angle_alpha   90.00
_cell.angle_beta   90.00
_cell.angle_gamma   90.00
#
_symmetry.space_group_name_H-M   'P 1'
#
loop_
_entity.id
_entity.type
_entity.pdbx_description
1 polymer ?
#
loop_
_entity_poly.entity_id
_entity_poly.type
_entity_poly.pdbx_seq_one_letter_code
_entity_poly.pdbx_strand_id
1 'polypeptide(L)'
;MWSARAERVGAGLVCRWLLLAAWPLHLAFGALVAATAALAAVTEQTGIADAVAALAVQYVLGLCCSFGLHELGHLFVLSRAEGVTAITLERTLWRLSVSAHGRISGRDAVLAALAGPGTCVAVGAALLLLAPQSHLHLWYLAHAVFLVPIFGDGRAVLSVILSRRRRIQTQAE
;
A
#
# COMPACT_ATOMS: atom_id res chain seq x y z
N MET A 1 6.78 -17.53 2.83
CA MET A 1 5.46 -16.88 2.95
C MET A 1 5.21 -16.62 4.43
N TRP A 2 4.79 -15.42 4.82
CA TRP A 2 4.47 -15.09 6.21
C TRP A 2 3.01 -14.63 6.30
N SER A 3 2.29 -15.10 7.30
CA SER A 3 0.90 -14.73 7.57
C SER A 3 0.69 -14.71 9.07
N ALA A 4 -0.01 -13.70 9.57
CA ALA A 4 -0.40 -13.60 10.97
C ALA A 4 -1.85 -13.16 11.08
N ARG A 5 -2.66 -13.99 11.74
CA ARG A 5 -4.04 -13.66 12.11
C ARG A 5 -4.06 -13.10 13.53
N ALA A 6 -4.72 -11.97 13.72
CA ALA A 6 -4.89 -11.35 15.02
C ALA A 6 -6.30 -10.77 15.18
N GLU A 7 -6.88 -10.89 16.37
CA GLU A 7 -8.12 -10.21 16.75
C GLU A 7 -7.88 -8.71 16.98
N ARG A 8 -6.68 -8.36 17.45
CA ARG A 8 -6.22 -6.97 17.61
C ARG A 8 -4.86 -6.80 16.95
N VAL A 9 -4.78 -5.82 16.05
CA VAL A 9 -3.54 -5.50 15.33
C VAL A 9 -2.80 -4.39 16.07
N GLY A 10 -1.74 -4.76 16.79
CA GLY A 10 -0.86 -3.82 17.50
C GLY A 10 0.27 -3.28 16.63
N ALA A 11 0.84 -2.14 17.03
CA ALA A 11 1.92 -1.46 16.28
C ALA A 11 3.14 -2.37 16.02
N GLY A 12 3.57 -3.17 17.00
CA GLY A 12 4.71 -4.07 16.82
C GLY A 12 4.48 -5.13 15.74
N LEU A 13 3.25 -5.64 15.61
CA LEU A 13 2.89 -6.60 14.56
C LEU A 13 2.92 -5.93 13.18
N VAL A 14 2.40 -4.70 13.07
CA VAL A 14 2.43 -3.90 11.84
C VAL A 14 3.86 -3.59 11.42
N CYS A 15 4.72 -3.14 12.35
CA CYS A 15 6.13 -2.88 12.07
C CYS A 15 6.84 -4.12 11.55
N ARG A 16 6.68 -5.28 12.22
CA ARG A 16 7.27 -6.54 11.76
C ARG A 16 6.74 -7.00 10.39
N TRP A 17 5.47 -6.71 10.11
CA TRP A 17 4.87 -7.04 8.83
C TRP A 17 5.43 -6.18 7.69
N LEU A 18 5.55 -4.86 7.90
CA LEU A 18 6.07 -3.92 6.91
C LEU A 18 7.59 -4.01 6.73
N LEU A 19 8.39 -4.09 7.81
CA LEU A 19 9.85 -4.10 7.73
C LEU A 19 10.41 -5.30 6.96
N LEU A 20 9.70 -6.42 7.05
CA LEU A 20 10.11 -7.66 6.38
C LEU A 20 9.35 -7.87 5.05
N ALA A 21 8.49 -6.91 4.65
CA ALA A 21 7.94 -6.79 3.29
C ALA A 21 9.07 -6.95 2.28
N ALA A 22 8.85 -7.72 1.20
CA ALA A 22 9.79 -7.80 0.08
C ALA A 22 11.30 -7.95 0.48
N TRP A 23 11.61 -8.62 1.61
CA TRP A 23 12.96 -8.58 2.18
C TRP A 23 14.08 -9.00 1.22
N PRO A 24 13.91 -9.98 0.30
CA PRO A 24 14.99 -10.30 -0.65
C PRO A 24 15.21 -9.19 -1.65
N LEU A 25 14.15 -8.48 -2.05
CA LEU A 25 14.26 -7.31 -2.93
C LEU A 25 14.97 -6.15 -2.21
N HIS A 26 14.65 -5.91 -0.93
CA HIS A 26 15.33 -4.89 -0.13
C HIS A 26 16.83 -5.21 0.03
N LEU A 27 17.18 -6.47 0.27
CA LEU A 27 18.58 -6.89 0.34
C LEU A 27 19.30 -6.74 -0.99
N ALA A 28 18.70 -7.20 -2.09
CA ALA A 28 19.31 -7.08 -3.42
C ALA A 28 19.50 -5.61 -3.82
N PHE A 29 18.47 -4.79 -3.62
CA PHE A 29 18.53 -3.35 -3.88
C PHE A 29 19.59 -2.67 -2.99
N GLY A 30 19.61 -2.97 -1.68
CA GLY A 30 20.58 -2.41 -0.76
C GLY A 30 22.02 -2.79 -1.09
N ALA A 31 22.26 -4.05 -1.49
CA ALA A 31 23.58 -4.50 -1.93
C ALA A 31 24.04 -3.78 -3.20
N LEU A 32 23.14 -3.59 -4.19
CA LEU A 32 23.44 -2.85 -5.40
C LEU A 32 23.74 -1.38 -5.11
N VAL A 33 22.89 -0.72 -4.31
CA VAL A 33 23.10 0.68 -3.87
C VAL A 33 24.44 0.82 -3.16
N ALA A 34 24.77 -0.07 -2.23
CA ALA A 34 26.03 -0.02 -1.49
C ALA A 34 27.24 -0.24 -2.41
N ALA A 35 27.18 -1.22 -3.31
CA ALA A 35 28.26 -1.50 -4.26
C ALA A 35 28.47 -0.33 -5.23
N THR A 36 27.40 0.25 -5.79
CA THR A 36 27.50 1.40 -6.69
C THR A 36 27.98 2.65 -5.97
N ALA A 37 27.52 2.91 -4.75
CA ALA A 37 28.01 4.03 -3.94
C ALA A 37 29.49 3.88 -3.58
N ALA A 38 29.93 2.67 -3.21
CA ALA A 38 31.34 2.39 -2.94
C ALA A 38 32.21 2.58 -4.19
N LEU A 39 31.74 2.09 -5.35
CA LEU A 39 32.45 2.30 -6.61
C LEU A 39 32.54 3.79 -6.95
N ALA A 40 31.44 4.54 -6.83
CA ALA A 40 31.41 5.98 -7.09
C ALA A 40 32.36 6.76 -6.16
N ALA A 41 32.49 6.33 -4.90
CA ALA A 41 33.42 6.93 -3.95
C ALA A 41 34.88 6.65 -4.34
N VAL A 42 35.20 5.42 -4.75
CA VAL A 42 36.55 5.03 -5.18
C VAL A 42 36.95 5.69 -6.50
N THR A 43 36.00 5.90 -7.42
CA THR A 43 36.24 6.54 -8.73
C THR A 43 36.05 8.06 -8.70
N GLU A 44 35.75 8.65 -7.54
CA GLU A 44 35.47 10.08 -7.36
C GLU A 44 34.33 10.61 -8.26
N GLN A 45 33.38 9.74 -8.61
CA GLN A 45 32.25 10.06 -9.48
C GLN A 45 31.05 10.54 -8.64
N THR A 46 31.10 11.80 -8.20
CA THR A 46 30.06 12.41 -7.35
C THR A 46 28.66 12.36 -7.96
N GLY A 47 28.53 12.56 -9.28
CA GLY A 47 27.24 12.47 -9.96
C GLY A 47 26.57 11.09 -9.88
N ILE A 48 27.35 10.01 -9.80
CA ILE A 48 26.80 8.66 -9.59
C ILE A 48 26.35 8.50 -8.14
N ALA A 49 27.12 9.02 -7.17
CA ALA A 49 26.73 8.98 -5.77
C ALA A 49 25.40 9.71 -5.53
N ASP A 50 25.22 10.89 -6.12
CA ASP A 50 23.98 11.66 -6.03
C ASP A 50 22.80 10.92 -6.66
N ALA A 51 23.00 10.32 -7.84
CA ALA A 51 21.97 9.53 -8.53
C ALA A 51 21.55 8.30 -7.70
N VAL A 52 22.51 7.60 -7.10
CA VAL A 52 22.25 6.43 -6.23
C VAL A 52 21.50 6.85 -4.96
N ALA A 53 21.88 7.97 -4.35
CA ALA A 53 21.18 8.50 -3.18
C ALA A 53 19.73 8.89 -3.53
N ALA A 54 19.52 9.59 -4.65
CA ALA A 54 18.19 9.95 -5.14
C ALA A 54 17.34 8.70 -5.42
N LEU A 55 17.92 7.67 -6.05
CA LEU A 55 17.23 6.40 -6.31
C LEU A 55 16.85 5.68 -5.00
N ALA A 56 17.74 5.66 -4.02
CA ALA A 56 17.45 5.09 -2.70
C ALA A 56 16.29 5.82 -2.00
N VAL A 57 16.25 7.14 -2.10
CA VAL A 57 15.13 7.95 -1.58
C VAL A 57 13.82 7.60 -2.29
N GLN A 58 13.81 7.52 -3.62
CA GLN A 58 12.61 7.12 -4.38
C GLN A 58 12.13 5.70 -4.04
N TYR A 59 13.07 4.79 -3.84
CA TYR A 59 12.75 3.41 -3.46
C TYR A 59 12.12 3.33 -2.06
N VAL A 60 12.72 3.98 -1.07
CA VAL A 60 12.23 3.91 0.32
C VAL A 60 10.99 4.78 0.51
N LEU A 61 11.09 6.08 0.27
CA LEU A 61 10.01 7.05 0.56
C LEU A 61 8.92 7.06 -0.50
N GLY A 62 9.24 6.71 -1.73
CA GLY A 62 8.29 6.59 -2.82
C GLY A 62 7.63 5.22 -2.80
N LEU A 63 8.34 4.20 -3.29
CA LEU A 63 7.80 2.86 -3.49
C LEU A 63 7.38 2.17 -2.18
N CYS A 64 8.29 2.01 -1.21
CA CYS A 64 7.99 1.24 0.00
C CYS A 64 6.94 1.93 0.88
N CYS A 65 7.10 3.23 1.15
CA CYS A 65 6.15 3.97 1.97
C CYS A 65 4.77 4.10 1.33
N SER A 66 4.65 4.24 0.00
CA SER A 66 3.33 4.33 -0.66
C SER A 66 2.55 3.01 -0.56
N PHE A 67 3.19 1.87 -0.82
CA PHE A 67 2.55 0.56 -0.63
C PHE A 67 2.23 0.28 0.85
N GLY A 68 3.12 0.67 1.77
CA GLY A 68 2.86 0.59 3.20
C GLY A 68 1.63 1.41 3.61
N LEU A 69 1.54 2.65 3.15
CA LEU A 69 0.41 3.54 3.42
C LEU A 69 -0.90 2.99 2.85
N HIS A 70 -0.87 2.47 1.62
CA HIS A 70 -2.02 1.85 0.97
C HIS A 70 -2.61 0.73 1.83
N GLU A 71 -1.77 -0.22 2.24
CA GLU A 71 -2.20 -1.34 3.06
C GLU A 71 -2.63 -0.92 4.48
N LEU A 72 -1.98 0.09 5.05
CA LEU A 72 -2.39 0.69 6.33
C LEU A 72 -3.76 1.37 6.23
N GLY A 73 -4.09 1.98 5.09
CA GLY A 73 -5.41 2.55 4.82
C GLY A 73 -6.52 1.49 4.91
N HIS A 74 -6.32 0.34 4.24
CA HIS A 74 -7.24 -0.80 4.35
C HIS A 74 -7.35 -1.30 5.79
N LEU A 75 -6.22 -1.52 6.45
CA LEU A 75 -6.17 -1.99 7.83
C LEU A 75 -6.92 -1.05 8.79
N PHE A 76 -6.76 0.25 8.62
CA PHE A 76 -7.39 1.25 9.49
C PHE A 76 -8.92 1.16 9.47
N VAL A 77 -9.51 0.99 8.28
CA VAL A 77 -10.96 0.85 8.14
C VAL A 77 -11.43 -0.52 8.60
N LEU A 78 -10.76 -1.60 8.16
CA LEU A 78 -11.15 -2.97 8.49
C LEU A 78 -11.07 -3.26 10.00
N SER A 79 -10.10 -2.67 10.71
CA SER A 79 -9.97 -2.81 12.17
C SER A 79 -11.07 -2.11 12.97
N ARG A 80 -11.91 -1.28 12.33
CA ARG A 80 -13.02 -0.55 12.97
C ARG A 80 -14.38 -1.04 12.51
N ALA A 81 -14.45 -1.99 11.58
CA ALA A 81 -15.70 -2.53 11.09
C ALA A 81 -16.30 -3.50 12.12
N GLU A 82 -17.53 -3.23 12.57
CA GLU A 82 -18.18 -3.92 13.71
C GLU A 82 -18.33 -5.44 13.53
N GLY A 83 -18.42 -5.93 12.29
CA GLY A 83 -18.55 -7.36 12.00
C GLY A 83 -17.24 -8.10 11.73
N VAL A 84 -16.10 -7.39 11.76
CA VAL A 84 -14.77 -8.00 11.59
C VAL A 84 -14.29 -8.56 12.93
N THR A 85 -14.02 -9.87 12.96
CA THR A 85 -13.60 -10.60 14.17
C THR A 85 -12.11 -10.82 14.24
N ALA A 86 -11.43 -10.86 13.10
CA ALA A 86 -9.98 -10.98 13.03
C ALA A 86 -9.47 -10.40 11.72
N ILE A 87 -8.20 -10.03 11.70
CA ILE A 87 -7.49 -9.57 10.51
C ILE A 87 -6.27 -10.45 10.30
N THR A 88 -6.10 -10.91 9.07
CA THR A 88 -4.87 -11.56 8.61
C THR A 88 -4.01 -10.55 7.87
N LEU A 89 -2.77 -10.39 8.33
CA LEU A 89 -1.72 -9.69 7.61
C LEU A 89 -0.89 -10.72 6.86
N GLU A 90 -0.84 -10.60 5.54
CA GLU A 90 -0.08 -11.51 4.68
C GLU A 90 1.07 -10.80 4.00
N ARG A 91 2.14 -11.56 3.81
CA ARG A 91 3.30 -11.12 3.06
C ARG A 91 3.90 -12.27 2.26
N THR A 92 4.09 -12.01 0.96
CA THR A 92 4.92 -12.81 0.06
C THR A 92 6.14 -12.00 -0.39
N LEU A 93 6.90 -12.51 -1.37
CA LEU A 93 8.02 -11.78 -1.96
C LEU A 93 7.60 -10.48 -2.65
N TRP A 94 6.39 -10.46 -3.20
CA TRP A 94 5.91 -9.40 -4.11
C TRP A 94 4.62 -8.74 -3.64
N ARG A 95 4.02 -9.23 -2.55
CA ARG A 95 2.69 -8.81 -2.11
C ARG A 95 2.67 -8.60 -0.61
N LEU A 96 2.18 -7.44 -0.21
CA LEU A 96 1.57 -7.21 1.09
C LEU A 96 0.06 -7.26 0.89
N SER A 97 -0.67 -7.79 1.85
CA SER A 97 -2.13 -7.69 1.82
C SER A 97 -2.75 -7.83 3.20
N VAL A 98 -3.84 -7.12 3.40
CA VAL A 98 -4.74 -7.25 4.55
C VAL A 98 -6.00 -7.99 4.14
N SER A 99 -6.38 -9.01 4.92
CA SER A 99 -7.64 -9.75 4.74
C SER A 99 -8.42 -9.75 6.06
N ALA A 100 -9.68 -9.34 6.03
CA ALA A 100 -10.55 -9.37 7.20
C ALA A 100 -11.40 -10.66 7.25
N HIS A 101 -11.64 -11.15 8.48
CA HIS A 101 -12.50 -12.29 8.78
C HIS A 101 -13.77 -11.81 9.49
N GLY A 102 -14.88 -12.49 9.24
CA GLY A 102 -16.18 -12.14 9.80
C GLY A 102 -17.12 -11.55 8.75
N ARG A 103 -18.07 -10.72 9.19
CA ARG A 103 -19.05 -10.09 8.30
C ARG A 103 -18.62 -8.65 8.02
N ILE A 104 -18.38 -8.34 6.76
CA ILE A 104 -18.09 -6.97 6.32
C ILE A 104 -19.36 -6.40 5.72
N SER A 105 -19.85 -5.30 6.27
CA SER A 105 -21.01 -4.61 5.69
C SER A 105 -20.64 -4.05 4.31
N GLY A 106 -21.62 -3.89 3.41
CA GLY A 106 -21.33 -3.31 2.09
C GLY A 106 -20.74 -1.90 2.17
N ARG A 107 -21.13 -1.11 3.19
CA ARG A 107 -20.54 0.22 3.41
C ARG A 107 -19.06 0.10 3.78
N ASP A 108 -18.73 -0.76 4.74
CA ASP A 108 -17.35 -0.89 5.24
C ASP A 108 -16.45 -1.55 4.18
N ALA A 109 -16.98 -2.42 3.33
CA ALA A 109 -16.27 -2.96 2.18
C ALA A 109 -15.88 -1.88 1.17
N VAL A 110 -16.80 -0.95 0.85
CA VAL A 110 -16.49 0.20 -0.04
C VAL A 110 -15.49 1.15 0.63
N LEU A 111 -15.72 1.49 1.91
CA LEU A 111 -14.80 2.37 2.63
C LEU A 111 -13.40 1.76 2.73
N ALA A 112 -13.29 0.46 3.01
CA ALA A 112 -12.01 -0.23 3.06
C ALA A 112 -11.34 -0.21 1.68
N ALA A 113 -12.05 -0.57 0.60
CA ALA A 113 -11.50 -0.56 -0.75
C ALA A 113 -11.04 0.85 -1.20
N LEU A 114 -11.73 1.91 -0.79
CA LEU A 114 -11.32 3.28 -1.09
C LEU A 114 -10.17 3.77 -0.20
N ALA A 115 -10.03 3.26 1.02
CA ALA A 115 -9.08 3.81 2.00
C ALA A 115 -7.62 3.64 1.59
N GLY A 116 -7.23 2.49 1.02
CA GLY A 116 -5.86 2.27 0.58
C GLY A 116 -5.45 3.25 -0.54
N PRO A 117 -6.09 3.20 -1.71
CA PRO A 117 -5.83 4.16 -2.80
C PRO A 117 -6.07 5.61 -2.39
N GLY A 118 -7.14 5.89 -1.65
CA GLY A 118 -7.54 7.25 -1.28
C GLY A 118 -6.55 7.93 -0.34
N THR A 119 -5.99 7.22 0.64
CA THR A 119 -4.94 7.77 1.52
C THR A 119 -3.67 8.07 0.74
N CYS A 120 -3.26 7.19 -0.17
CA CYS A 120 -2.13 7.45 -1.06
C CYS A 120 -2.37 8.67 -1.94
N VAL A 121 -3.52 8.78 -2.61
CA VAL A 121 -3.84 9.93 -3.47
C VAL A 121 -3.83 11.23 -2.67
N ALA A 122 -4.37 11.25 -1.45
CA ALA A 122 -4.33 12.43 -0.59
C ALA A 122 -2.89 12.87 -0.25
N VAL A 123 -2.03 11.94 0.14
CA VAL A 123 -0.61 12.22 0.41
C VAL A 123 0.13 12.64 -0.86
N GLY A 124 -0.15 11.99 -1.98
CA GLY A 124 0.41 12.34 -3.29
C GLY A 124 0.05 13.76 -3.73
N ALA A 125 -1.22 14.16 -3.53
CA ALA A 125 -1.65 15.53 -3.79
C ALA A 125 -0.95 16.55 -2.89
N ALA A 126 -0.79 16.24 -1.59
CA ALA A 126 -0.04 17.08 -0.66
C ALA A 126 1.44 17.21 -1.09
N LEU A 127 2.09 16.11 -1.46
CA LEU A 127 3.48 16.12 -1.96
C LEU A 127 3.62 16.90 -3.26
N LEU A 128 2.63 16.83 -4.16
CA LEU A 128 2.63 17.60 -5.40
C LEU A 128 2.58 19.11 -5.12
N LEU A 129 1.80 19.53 -4.12
CA LEU A 129 1.66 20.94 -3.75
C LEU A 129 2.86 21.46 -2.94
N LEU A 130 3.41 20.64 -2.03
CA LEU A 130 4.43 21.08 -1.07
C LEU A 130 5.87 20.81 -1.55
N ALA A 131 6.08 19.78 -2.36
CA ALA A 131 7.41 19.35 -2.80
C ALA A 131 7.38 18.75 -4.24
N PRO A 132 6.92 19.51 -5.25
CA PRO A 132 6.76 19.00 -6.62
C PRO A 132 8.06 18.47 -7.22
N GLN A 133 9.19 19.09 -6.92
CA GLN A 133 10.52 18.71 -7.43
C GLN A 133 11.05 17.39 -6.85
N SER A 134 10.42 16.86 -5.79
CA SER A 134 10.81 15.57 -5.21
C SER A 134 10.42 14.38 -6.09
N HIS A 135 9.46 14.55 -7.01
CA HIS A 135 8.83 13.47 -7.79
C HIS A 135 8.19 12.33 -6.97
N LEU A 136 8.26 12.36 -5.63
CA LEU A 136 7.68 11.34 -4.75
C LEU A 136 6.17 11.22 -4.95
N HIS A 137 5.50 12.34 -5.24
CA HIS A 137 4.06 12.40 -5.51
C HIS A 137 3.61 11.39 -6.59
N LEU A 138 4.46 11.07 -7.57
CA LEU A 138 4.12 10.14 -8.65
C LEU A 138 3.82 8.72 -8.11
N TRP A 139 4.63 8.23 -7.17
CA TRP A 139 4.42 6.92 -6.54
C TRP A 139 3.07 6.83 -5.84
N TYR A 140 2.71 7.87 -5.10
CA TYR A 140 1.48 7.93 -4.33
C TYR A 140 0.25 8.11 -5.23
N LEU A 141 0.31 9.02 -6.21
CA LEU A 141 -0.79 9.26 -7.15
C LEU A 141 -1.06 8.05 -8.06
N ALA A 142 -0.03 7.27 -8.41
CA ALA A 142 -0.19 6.05 -9.21
C ALA A 142 -1.16 5.04 -8.58
N HIS A 143 -1.35 5.06 -7.25
CA HIS A 143 -2.28 4.16 -6.56
C HIS A 143 -3.74 4.40 -6.93
N ALA A 144 -4.09 5.56 -7.53
CA ALA A 144 -5.43 5.80 -8.08
C ALA A 144 -5.83 4.71 -9.09
N VAL A 145 -4.87 4.08 -9.77
CA VAL A 145 -5.13 3.00 -10.73
C VAL A 145 -5.83 1.80 -10.08
N PHE A 146 -5.60 1.53 -8.80
CA PHE A 146 -6.22 0.40 -8.09
C PHE A 146 -7.73 0.55 -7.91
N LEU A 147 -8.28 1.77 -8.09
CA LEU A 147 -9.72 2.01 -8.12
C LEU A 147 -10.38 1.65 -9.46
N VAL A 148 -9.60 1.39 -10.50
CA VAL A 148 -10.14 0.90 -11.78
C VAL A 148 -10.70 -0.52 -11.59
N PRO A 149 -11.88 -0.86 -12.13
CA PRO A 149 -12.55 -2.16 -11.91
C PRO A 149 -11.79 -3.42 -12.34
N ILE A 150 -10.60 -3.31 -12.93
CA ILE A 150 -9.73 -4.44 -13.25
C ILE A 150 -8.96 -4.89 -11.99
N PHE A 151 -8.71 -3.97 -11.06
CA PHE A 151 -7.94 -4.21 -9.84
C PHE A 151 -8.81 -4.63 -8.65
N GLY A 152 -8.17 -5.15 -7.59
CA GLY A 152 -8.85 -5.66 -6.40
C GLY A 152 -9.82 -4.65 -5.78
N ASP A 153 -9.35 -3.45 -5.47
CA ASP A 153 -10.15 -2.42 -4.81
C ASP A 153 -11.30 -1.92 -5.68
N GLY A 154 -11.01 -1.63 -6.96
CA GLY A 154 -12.04 -1.25 -7.93
C GLY A 154 -13.14 -2.32 -8.07
N ARG A 155 -12.78 -3.61 -8.12
CA ARG A 155 -13.76 -4.72 -8.13
C ARG A 155 -14.56 -4.78 -6.84
N ALA A 156 -13.93 -4.55 -5.69
CA ALA A 156 -14.61 -4.54 -4.40
C ALA A 156 -15.68 -3.42 -4.35
N VAL A 157 -15.33 -2.21 -4.79
CA VAL A 157 -16.28 -1.09 -4.90
C VAL A 157 -17.43 -1.44 -5.86
N LEU A 158 -17.10 -1.93 -7.06
CA LEU A 158 -18.10 -2.24 -8.08
C LEU A 158 -19.06 -3.35 -7.63
N SER A 159 -18.55 -4.39 -6.95
CA SER A 159 -19.38 -5.51 -6.49
C SER A 159 -20.48 -5.04 -5.53
N VAL A 160 -20.16 -4.15 -4.59
CA VAL A 160 -21.16 -3.58 -3.67
C VAL A 160 -22.19 -2.71 -4.41
N ILE A 161 -21.75 -1.88 -5.36
CA ILE A 161 -22.66 -1.04 -6.15
C ILE A 161 -23.66 -1.91 -6.93
N LEU A 162 -23.18 -2.97 -7.58
CA LEU A 162 -24.01 -3.89 -8.36
C LEU A 162 -24.96 -4.69 -7.46
N SER A 163 -24.51 -5.17 -6.31
CA SER A 163 -25.37 -5.88 -5.35
C SER A 163 -26.49 -5.00 -4.80
N ARG A 164 -26.22 -3.70 -4.55
CA ARG A 164 -27.27 -2.75 -4.15
C ARG A 164 -28.30 -2.53 -5.26
N ARG A 165 -27.87 -2.38 -6.51
CA ARG A 165 -28.77 -2.20 -7.65
C ARG A 165 -29.73 -3.39 -7.83
N ARG A 166 -29.22 -4.63 -7.76
CA ARG A 166 -30.07 -5.83 -7.87
C ARG A 166 -31.12 -5.90 -6.76
N ARG A 167 -30.75 -5.56 -5.51
CA ARG A 167 -31.67 -5.60 -4.37
C ARG A 167 -32.82 -4.59 -4.52
N ILE A 168 -32.55 -3.40 -5.08
CA ILE A 168 -33.58 -2.39 -5.36
C ILE A 168 -34.56 -2.89 -6.43
N GLN A 169 -34.05 -3.53 -7.49
CA GLN A 169 -34.91 -4.08 -8.55
C GLN A 169 -35.86 -5.16 -8.02
N THR A 170 -35.38 -6.09 -7.20
CA THR A 170 -36.22 -7.15 -6.60
C THR A 170 -37.24 -6.68 -5.56
N GLN A 171 -37.15 -5.44 -5.07
CA GLN A 171 -38.15 -4.85 -4.16
C GLN A 171 -39.18 -3.99 -4.88
N ALA A 172 -38.97 -3.71 -6.16
CA ALA A 172 -39.88 -2.93 -7.00
C ALA A 172 -40.81 -3.81 -7.86
N GLU A 173 -40.58 -5.14 -7.86
CA GLU A 173 -41.43 -6.19 -8.42
C GLU A 173 -42.33 -6.79 -7.33
#